data_AF-A0A2D5ZY52-F1
#
_entry.id   AF-A0A2D5ZY52-F1
#
_cell.length_a   1.000
_cell.length_b   1.000
_cell.length_c   1.000
_cell.angle_alpha   90.00
_cell.angle_beta   90.00
_cell.angle_gamma   90.00
#
_symmetry.space_group_name_H-M   'P 1'
#
loop_
_entity.id
_entity.type
_entity.pdbx_description
1 polymer ?
#
loop_
_entity_poly.entity_id
_entity_poly.type
_entity_poly.pdbx_seq_one_letter_code
_entity_poly.pdbx_strand_id
1 'polypeptide(L)'
;MPSSVSAVDEVLQFRCPSCMKLYQTAFSSIREENPKFDCKQCSTRFFLDYSHFIPGLELLGRLESEAQRTLKEEVTPAEPVAEEVVPREPCPKCETPILTSEEECPACGLMVEKYKKMLSDPTSYIKGSRQLEDLRMAVLAHYQDEDLHEELIRQAQQEDNLEFAAKFYGRLVRLHPNDDIAPKYVQRIAGLSMIKTDMAATEKRVDSKPKRRRVRIVPMILCIGCALVGIGLGVPQMKNLVGIGAAMSFLALAFHFSFSPKK
;
A
#
# COMPACT_ATOMS: atom_id res chain seq x y z
N MET A 1 -6.76 32.38 -53.55
CA MET A 1 -6.65 30.98 -54.01
C MET A 1 -7.08 30.09 -52.85
N PRO A 2 -8.25 29.44 -52.91
CA PRO A 2 -8.68 28.52 -51.87
C PRO A 2 -7.89 27.22 -52.01
N SER A 3 -7.12 26.88 -50.97
CA SER A 3 -6.44 25.60 -50.85
C SER A 3 -7.47 24.48 -50.82
N SER A 4 -7.45 23.63 -51.84
CA SER A 4 -8.20 22.39 -51.90
C SER A 4 -7.72 21.47 -50.79
N VAL A 5 -8.41 21.48 -49.65
CA VAL A 5 -8.26 20.46 -48.62
C VAL A 5 -8.76 19.16 -49.25
N SER A 6 -7.81 18.30 -49.64
CA SER A 6 -8.12 16.97 -50.15
C SER A 6 -8.98 16.27 -49.09
N ALA A 7 -10.23 15.97 -49.44
CA ALA A 7 -11.10 15.15 -48.61
C ALA A 7 -10.37 13.82 -48.41
N VAL A 8 -9.83 13.62 -47.22
CA VAL A 8 -9.26 12.34 -46.82
C VAL A 8 -10.47 11.44 -46.68
N ASP A 9 -10.70 10.57 -47.66
CA ASP A 9 -11.73 9.56 -47.57
C ASP A 9 -11.44 8.71 -46.33
N GLU A 10 -12.21 8.93 -45.27
CA GLU A 10 -12.05 8.19 -44.03
C GLU A 10 -12.40 6.72 -44.31
N VAL A 11 -11.40 5.85 -44.17
CA VAL A 11 -11.56 4.40 -44.36
C VAL A 11 -11.86 3.79 -43.01
N LEU A 12 -13.01 3.13 -42.90
CA LEU A 12 -13.39 2.34 -41.74
C LEU A 12 -12.76 0.96 -41.81
N GLN A 13 -12.04 0.57 -40.75
CA GLN A 13 -11.47 -0.76 -40.61
C GLN A 13 -12.20 -1.55 -39.52
N PHE A 14 -12.58 -2.79 -39.84
CA PHE A 14 -13.28 -3.64 -38.89
C PHE A 14 -12.98 -5.13 -39.08
N ARG A 15 -13.15 -5.93 -38.01
CA ARG A 15 -12.91 -7.37 -38.03
C ARG A 15 -14.19 -8.18 -37.82
N CYS A 16 -14.25 -9.33 -38.49
CA CYS A 16 -15.30 -10.32 -38.25
C CYS A 16 -15.15 -10.93 -36.85
N PRO A 17 -16.22 -10.99 -36.02
CA PRO A 17 -16.14 -11.54 -34.65
C PRO A 17 -15.80 -13.03 -34.59
N SER A 18 -16.08 -13.79 -35.66
CA SER A 18 -15.89 -15.25 -35.64
C SER A 18 -14.49 -15.67 -36.10
N CYS A 19 -13.94 -15.05 -37.15
CA CYS A 19 -12.65 -15.47 -37.74
C CYS A 19 -11.58 -14.36 -37.76
N MET A 20 -11.88 -13.18 -37.22
CA MET A 20 -10.96 -12.03 -37.12
C MET A 20 -10.41 -11.48 -38.45
N LYS A 21 -11.00 -11.88 -39.59
CA LYS A 21 -10.68 -11.32 -40.90
C LYS A 21 -10.96 -9.81 -40.93
N LEU A 22 -9.96 -9.03 -41.35
CA LEU A 22 -10.03 -7.57 -41.49
C LEU A 22 -10.73 -7.17 -42.78
N TYR A 23 -11.62 -6.19 -42.67
CA TYR A 23 -12.36 -5.55 -43.75
C TYR A 23 -12.09 -4.05 -43.72
N GLN A 24 -12.17 -3.42 -44.89
CA GLN A 24 -12.05 -1.98 -45.05
C GLN A 24 -13.19 -1.49 -45.93
N THR A 25 -13.88 -0.42 -45.51
CA THR A 25 -14.94 0.21 -46.29
C THR A 25 -14.88 1.72 -46.12
N ALA A 26 -15.27 2.49 -47.13
CA ALA A 26 -15.34 3.95 -47.00
C ALA A 26 -16.53 4.34 -46.11
N PHE A 27 -16.38 5.33 -45.24
CA PHE A 27 -17.50 5.82 -44.41
C PHE A 27 -18.71 6.26 -45.25
N SER A 28 -18.46 6.83 -46.43
CA SER A 28 -19.49 7.25 -47.39
C SER A 28 -20.36 6.11 -47.93
N SER A 29 -19.92 4.85 -47.82
CA SER A 29 -20.68 3.67 -48.27
C SER A 29 -21.71 3.18 -47.26
N ILE A 30 -21.63 3.63 -46.00
CA ILE A 30 -22.51 3.21 -44.92
C ILE A 30 -23.66 4.21 -44.82
N ARG A 31 -24.89 3.74 -45.08
CA ARG A 31 -26.11 4.56 -44.98
C ARG A 31 -27.02 4.16 -43.81
N GLU A 32 -26.81 2.97 -43.28
CA GLU A 32 -27.61 2.41 -42.19
C GLU A 32 -26.89 2.61 -40.86
N GLU A 33 -27.67 2.80 -39.79
CA GLU A 33 -27.14 2.95 -38.43
C GLU A 33 -26.49 1.65 -37.90
N ASN A 34 -26.91 0.50 -38.43
CA ASN A 34 -26.38 -0.83 -38.09
C ASN A 34 -26.16 -1.67 -39.35
N PRO A 35 -25.14 -1.35 -40.17
CA PRO A 35 -24.90 -2.01 -41.44
C PRO A 35 -24.49 -3.46 -41.21
N LYS A 36 -25.10 -4.34 -41.99
CA LYS A 36 -24.87 -5.78 -41.91
C LYS A 36 -23.80 -6.21 -42.91
N PHE A 37 -22.93 -7.10 -42.47
CA PHE A 37 -21.84 -7.65 -43.25
C PHE A 37 -21.85 -9.18 -43.19
N ASP A 38 -21.59 -9.79 -44.35
CA ASP A 38 -21.40 -11.23 -44.48
C ASP A 38 -19.90 -11.53 -44.63
N CYS A 39 -19.33 -12.27 -43.67
CA CYS A 39 -17.92 -12.61 -43.73
C CYS A 39 -17.65 -13.59 -44.88
N LYS A 40 -16.85 -13.20 -45.87
CA LYS A 40 -16.49 -14.07 -47.02
C LYS A 40 -15.64 -15.29 -46.65
N GLN A 41 -15.09 -15.36 -45.44
CA GLN A 41 -14.24 -16.48 -45.01
C GLN A 41 -15.00 -17.53 -44.20
N CYS A 42 -15.87 -17.12 -43.27
CA CYS A 42 -16.59 -18.04 -42.39
C CYS A 42 -18.12 -18.00 -42.57
N SER A 43 -18.62 -17.20 -43.51
CA SER A 43 -20.04 -17.00 -43.81
C SER A 43 -20.88 -16.51 -42.63
N THR A 44 -20.26 -16.02 -41.56
CA THR A 44 -20.94 -15.43 -40.41
C THR A 44 -21.49 -14.04 -40.77
N ARG A 45 -22.78 -13.82 -40.47
CA ARG A 45 -23.42 -12.50 -40.53
C ARG A 45 -23.15 -11.74 -39.25
N PHE A 46 -22.74 -10.49 -39.37
CA PHE A 46 -22.48 -9.60 -38.24
C PHE A 46 -22.84 -8.16 -38.60
N PHE A 47 -23.01 -7.31 -37.60
CA PHE A 47 -23.25 -5.88 -37.80
C PHE A 47 -22.19 -5.06 -37.08
N LEU A 48 -22.07 -3.78 -37.45
CA LEU A 48 -21.22 -2.82 -36.76
C LEU A 48 -22.07 -1.89 -35.92
N ASP A 49 -21.64 -1.65 -34.68
CA ASP A 49 -22.25 -0.69 -33.76
C ASP A 49 -21.43 0.61 -33.78
N TYR A 50 -22.01 1.67 -34.38
CA TYR A 50 -21.33 2.96 -34.54
C TYR A 50 -21.37 3.86 -33.32
N SER A 51 -22.20 3.54 -32.33
CA SER A 51 -22.40 4.42 -31.17
C SER A 51 -21.10 4.71 -30.39
N HIS A 52 -20.07 3.88 -30.58
CA HIS A 52 -18.77 3.98 -29.92
C HIS A 52 -17.58 4.07 -30.88
N PHE A 53 -17.77 4.47 -32.15
CA PHE A 53 -16.66 4.57 -33.09
C PHE A 53 -15.69 5.72 -32.75
N ILE A 54 -14.38 5.39 -32.71
CA ILE A 54 -13.29 6.34 -32.55
C ILE A 54 -12.42 6.30 -33.83
N PRO A 55 -12.22 7.43 -34.54
CA PRO A 55 -11.38 7.48 -35.74
C PRO A 55 -9.99 6.89 -35.49
N GLY A 56 -9.57 5.96 -36.37
CA GLY A 56 -8.27 5.29 -36.30
C GLY A 56 -8.24 4.02 -35.46
N LEU A 57 -9.34 3.65 -34.78
CA LEU A 57 -9.45 2.39 -34.05
C LEU A 57 -10.12 1.29 -34.92
N GLU A 58 -9.62 0.05 -34.82
CA GLU A 58 -10.26 -1.10 -35.47
C GLU A 58 -11.55 -1.48 -34.72
N LEU A 59 -12.69 -1.50 -35.42
CA LEU A 59 -13.96 -1.97 -34.85
C LEU A 59 -14.07 -3.50 -34.90
N LEU A 60 -14.64 -4.10 -33.87
CA LEU A 60 -15.03 -5.51 -33.88
C LEU A 60 -16.54 -5.62 -34.14
N GLY A 61 -16.94 -6.40 -35.15
CA GLY A 61 -18.36 -6.63 -35.42
C GLY A 61 -19.04 -7.46 -34.33
N ARG A 62 -20.36 -7.33 -34.21
CA ARG A 62 -21.18 -8.12 -33.27
C ARG A 62 -22.08 -9.11 -34.01
N LEU A 63 -22.35 -10.26 -33.40
CA LEU A 63 -23.15 -11.31 -34.04
C LEU A 63 -24.63 -10.92 -34.08
N GLU A 64 -25.30 -11.18 -35.20
CA GLU A 64 -26.73 -10.86 -35.35
C GLU A 64 -27.62 -11.58 -34.31
N SER A 65 -27.18 -12.76 -33.84
CA SER A 65 -27.86 -13.50 -32.77
C SER A 65 -27.86 -12.76 -31.42
N GLU A 66 -26.90 -11.88 -31.18
CA GLU A 66 -26.82 -11.09 -29.95
C GLU A 66 -27.77 -9.89 -29.99
N ALA A 67 -27.86 -9.21 -31.14
CA ALA A 67 -28.78 -8.08 -31.33
C ALA A 67 -30.26 -8.48 -31.15
N GLN A 68 -30.62 -9.70 -31.54
CA GLN A 68 -32.00 -10.19 -31.35
C GLN A 68 -32.34 -10.49 -29.89
N ARG A 69 -31.34 -10.70 -29.02
CA ARG A 69 -31.61 -10.85 -27.57
C ARG A 69 -31.95 -9.52 -26.94
N THR A 70 -31.26 -8.44 -27.32
CA THR A 70 -31.48 -7.11 -26.77
C THR A 70 -32.85 -6.53 -27.14
N LEU A 71 -33.35 -6.84 -28.35
CA LEU A 71 -34.65 -6.34 -28.81
C LEU A 71 -35.85 -7.17 -28.36
N LYS A 72 -35.65 -8.41 -27.91
CA LYS A 72 -36.76 -9.29 -27.47
C LYS A 72 -37.09 -9.12 -25.97
N GLU A 73 -36.33 -8.27 -25.26
CA GLU A 73 -36.55 -7.97 -23.85
C GLU A 73 -37.41 -6.70 -23.64
N GLU A 74 -37.68 -5.93 -24.70
CA GLU A 74 -38.70 -4.89 -24.71
C GLU A 74 -39.99 -5.39 -25.35
N VAL A 75 -41.14 -5.06 -24.74
CA VAL A 75 -42.52 -5.32 -25.20
C VAL A 75 -43.12 -6.66 -24.80
N THR A 76 -43.28 -6.86 -23.49
CA THR A 76 -44.58 -7.33 -22.95
C THR A 76 -45.28 -6.14 -22.30
N PRO A 77 -46.46 -5.70 -22.78
CA PRO A 77 -47.26 -4.70 -22.10
C PRO A 77 -47.97 -5.37 -20.92
N ALA A 78 -47.38 -5.22 -19.73
CA ALA A 78 -48.00 -5.61 -18.48
C ALA A 78 -48.09 -4.39 -17.56
N GLU A 79 -49.15 -4.40 -16.76
CA GLU A 79 -49.59 -3.47 -15.72
C GLU A 79 -48.47 -2.80 -14.90
N PRO A 80 -48.74 -1.65 -14.24
CA PRO A 80 -47.74 -0.88 -13.51
C PRO A 80 -47.16 -1.69 -12.33
N VAL A 81 -46.08 -2.43 -12.61
CA VAL A 81 -45.22 -3.03 -11.61
C VAL A 81 -44.25 -1.95 -11.16
N ALA A 82 -44.30 -1.66 -9.86
CA ALA A 82 -43.40 -0.75 -9.19
C ALA A 82 -41.94 -1.08 -9.57
N GLU A 83 -41.28 -0.11 -10.19
CA GLU A 83 -39.86 -0.14 -10.52
C GLU A 83 -39.07 -0.24 -9.22
N GLU A 84 -38.55 -1.44 -8.92
CA GLU A 84 -37.64 -1.63 -7.80
C GLU A 84 -36.36 -0.84 -8.10
N VAL A 85 -36.23 0.31 -7.44
CA VAL A 85 -35.05 1.17 -7.51
C VAL A 85 -33.85 0.39 -6.98
N VAL A 86 -33.08 -0.22 -7.88
CA VAL A 86 -31.85 -0.94 -7.52
C VAL A 86 -30.81 0.10 -7.04
N PRO A 87 -30.32 0.01 -5.79
CA PRO A 87 -29.36 0.97 -5.25
C PRO A 87 -28.07 0.99 -6.06
N ARG A 88 -27.60 2.19 -6.43
CA ARG A 88 -26.31 2.42 -7.09
C ARG A 88 -25.39 3.20 -6.17
N GLU A 89 -24.16 2.74 -6.04
CA GLU A 89 -23.10 3.41 -5.27
C GLU A 89 -22.04 3.98 -6.24
N PRO A 90 -21.49 5.18 -5.99
CA PRO A 90 -20.44 5.73 -6.83
C PRO A 90 -19.13 4.96 -6.66
N CYS A 91 -18.43 4.71 -7.77
CA CYS A 91 -17.11 4.09 -7.75
C CYS A 91 -16.10 4.96 -6.96
N PRO A 92 -15.36 4.42 -5.99
CA PRO A 92 -14.40 5.21 -5.21
C PRO A 92 -13.14 5.60 -6.00
N LYS A 93 -12.94 5.06 -7.21
CA LYS A 93 -11.78 5.37 -8.06
C LYS A 93 -12.11 6.34 -9.19
N CYS A 94 -13.30 6.26 -9.79
CA CYS A 94 -13.66 7.04 -10.98
C CYS A 94 -15.07 7.67 -10.91
N GLU A 95 -15.75 7.58 -9.76
CA GLU A 95 -17.09 8.14 -9.47
C GLU A 95 -18.24 7.62 -10.34
N THR A 96 -17.97 6.73 -11.30
CA THR A 96 -18.99 6.10 -12.13
C THR A 96 -19.97 5.30 -11.25
N PRO A 97 -21.29 5.46 -11.42
CA PRO A 97 -22.27 4.72 -10.62
C PRO A 97 -22.18 3.23 -10.92
N ILE A 98 -21.96 2.42 -9.89
CA ILE A 98 -21.87 0.96 -9.94
C ILE A 98 -23.14 0.38 -9.31
N LEU A 99 -23.67 -0.69 -9.90
CA LEU A 99 -24.74 -1.47 -9.27
C LEU A 99 -24.19 -2.22 -8.05
N THR A 100 -24.95 -2.27 -6.96
CA THR A 100 -24.50 -2.93 -5.71
C THR A 100 -24.14 -4.42 -5.91
N SER A 101 -24.65 -5.05 -6.97
CA SER A 101 -24.40 -6.44 -7.35
C SER A 101 -23.16 -6.66 -8.23
N GLU A 102 -22.52 -5.60 -8.75
CA GLU A 102 -21.35 -5.74 -9.63
C GLU A 102 -20.06 -5.88 -8.82
N GLU A 103 -19.31 -6.95 -9.08
CA GLU A 103 -18.03 -7.22 -8.40
C GLU A 103 -16.90 -6.28 -8.88
N GLU A 104 -17.02 -5.74 -10.10
CA GLU A 104 -16.00 -4.93 -10.76
C GLU A 104 -16.61 -3.68 -11.41
N CYS A 105 -15.96 -2.52 -11.23
CA CYS A 105 -16.39 -1.29 -11.87
C CYS A 105 -16.19 -1.37 -13.39
N PRO A 106 -17.26 -1.17 -14.20
CA PRO A 106 -17.16 -1.28 -15.66
C PRO A 106 -16.28 -0.20 -16.30
N ALA A 107 -16.10 0.94 -15.63
CA ALA A 107 -15.29 2.04 -16.16
C ALA A 107 -13.80 1.91 -15.86
N CYS A 108 -13.40 1.40 -14.69
CA CYS A 108 -12.01 1.46 -14.24
C CYS A 108 -11.41 0.11 -13.79
N GLY A 109 -12.19 -0.97 -13.84
CA GLY A 109 -11.77 -2.32 -13.45
C GLY A 109 -11.52 -2.49 -11.94
N LEU A 110 -12.09 -1.62 -11.11
CA LEU A 110 -11.92 -1.73 -9.66
C LEU A 110 -12.82 -2.85 -9.11
N MET A 111 -12.21 -3.89 -8.57
CA MET A 111 -12.88 -4.95 -7.79
C MET A 111 -13.46 -4.38 -6.47
N VAL A 112 -14.76 -4.11 -6.44
CA VAL A 112 -15.45 -3.39 -5.36
C VAL A 112 -15.41 -4.18 -4.06
N GLU A 113 -15.64 -5.49 -4.09
CA GLU A 113 -15.57 -6.33 -2.89
C GLU A 113 -14.16 -6.35 -2.27
N LYS A 114 -13.12 -6.47 -3.12
CA LYS A 114 -11.73 -6.49 -2.65
C LYS A 114 -11.34 -5.15 -2.05
N TYR A 115 -11.81 -4.06 -2.64
CA TYR A 115 -11.63 -2.70 -2.13
C TYR A 115 -12.35 -2.51 -0.79
N LYS A 116 -13.63 -2.89 -0.69
CA LYS A 116 -14.41 -2.87 0.55
C LYS A 116 -13.78 -3.73 1.65
N LYS A 117 -13.26 -4.91 1.32
CA LYS A 117 -12.57 -5.81 2.26
C LYS A 117 -11.23 -5.24 2.75
N MET A 118 -10.49 -4.52 1.90
CA MET A 118 -9.28 -3.80 2.30
C MET A 118 -9.57 -2.57 3.18
N LEU A 119 -10.77 -1.99 3.07
CA LEU A 119 -11.24 -0.94 3.97
C LEU A 119 -11.76 -1.49 5.29
N SER A 120 -12.41 -2.66 5.28
CA SER A 120 -13.06 -3.25 6.45
C SER A 120 -12.18 -4.16 7.30
N ASP A 121 -11.01 -4.59 6.83
CA ASP A 121 -10.08 -5.42 7.60
C ASP A 121 -9.46 -4.63 8.78
N PRO A 122 -9.91 -4.85 10.04
CA PRO A 122 -9.46 -4.10 11.21
C PRO A 122 -8.03 -4.45 11.61
N THR A 123 -7.50 -5.57 11.12
CA THR A 123 -6.18 -6.09 11.53
C THR A 123 -5.04 -5.55 10.66
N SER A 124 -5.35 -5.02 9.47
CA SER A 124 -4.37 -4.34 8.60
C SER A 124 -4.23 -2.85 8.91
N TYR A 125 -5.12 -2.31 9.75
CA TYR A 125 -5.24 -0.90 10.04
C TYR A 125 -4.38 -0.54 11.26
N ILE A 126 -3.19 0.03 11.04
CA ILE A 126 -2.54 0.75 12.14
C ILE A 126 -3.48 1.89 12.48
N LYS A 127 -4.01 1.88 13.70
CA LYS A 127 -4.89 2.94 14.17
C LYS A 127 -4.03 4.17 14.44
N GLY A 128 -4.11 5.18 13.57
CA GLY A 128 -3.54 6.50 13.82
C GLY A 128 -4.32 7.22 14.92
N SER A 129 -3.78 8.33 15.43
CA SER A 129 -4.59 9.27 16.20
C SER A 129 -5.71 9.83 15.33
N ARG A 130 -6.73 10.43 15.96
CA ARG A 130 -7.79 11.12 15.24
C ARG A 130 -7.23 12.23 14.33
N GLN A 131 -6.20 12.94 14.77
CA GLN A 131 -5.56 14.00 13.97
C GLN A 131 -4.89 13.45 12.71
N LEU A 132 -4.19 12.31 12.82
CA LEU A 132 -3.61 11.64 11.65
C LEU A 132 -4.66 11.16 10.66
N GLU A 133 -5.82 10.70 11.14
CA GLU A 133 -6.93 10.32 10.26
C GLU A 133 -7.54 11.52 9.56
N ASP A 134 -7.76 12.63 10.27
CA ASP A 134 -8.30 13.86 9.70
C ASP A 134 -7.34 14.40 8.60
N LEU A 135 -6.02 14.41 8.86
CA LEU A 135 -5.01 14.77 7.87
C LEU A 135 -4.97 13.79 6.69
N ARG A 136 -5.09 12.49 6.95
CA ARG A 136 -5.16 11.49 5.87
C ARG A 136 -6.35 11.74 4.95
N MET A 137 -7.51 12.05 5.51
CA MET A 137 -8.71 12.38 4.74
C MET A 137 -8.52 13.69 3.96
N ALA A 138 -7.86 14.69 4.54
CA ALA A 138 -7.53 15.94 3.85
C ALA A 138 -6.58 15.70 2.66
N VAL A 139 -5.55 14.87 2.83
CA VAL A 139 -4.63 14.46 1.75
C VAL A 139 -5.38 13.75 0.63
N LEU A 140 -6.32 12.86 0.94
CA LEU A 140 -7.13 12.19 -0.09
C LEU A 140 -8.05 13.16 -0.84
N ALA A 141 -8.59 14.17 -0.14
CA ALA A 141 -9.42 15.21 -0.77
C ALA A 141 -8.62 16.16 -1.66
N HIS A 142 -7.36 16.42 -1.31
CA HIS A 142 -6.48 17.37 -2.00
C HIS A 142 -5.12 16.74 -2.33
N TYR A 143 -5.16 15.65 -3.11
CA TYR A 143 -3.98 14.80 -3.37
C TYR A 143 -2.80 15.50 -4.07
N GLN A 144 -3.05 16.60 -4.77
CA GLN A 144 -1.99 17.36 -5.45
C GLN A 144 -1.28 18.35 -4.51
N ASP A 145 -1.76 18.52 -3.27
CA ASP A 145 -1.23 19.48 -2.31
C ASP A 145 -0.08 18.86 -1.51
N GLU A 146 1.17 19.13 -1.93
CA GLU A 146 2.38 18.64 -1.28
C GLU A 146 2.50 19.05 0.20
N ASP A 147 1.93 20.20 0.60
CA ASP A 147 2.03 20.69 1.97
C ASP A 147 1.23 19.80 2.93
N LEU A 148 0.06 19.30 2.51
CA LEU A 148 -0.75 18.36 3.31
C LEU A 148 -0.03 17.02 3.50
N HIS A 149 0.70 16.57 2.48
CA HIS A 149 1.48 15.34 2.55
C HIS A 149 2.64 15.45 3.56
N GLU A 150 3.39 16.54 3.51
CA GLU A 150 4.47 16.83 4.47
C GLU A 150 3.91 17.01 5.88
N GLU A 151 2.77 17.68 6.03
CA GLU A 151 2.09 17.87 7.33
C GLU A 151 1.66 16.53 7.95
N LEU A 152 1.11 15.61 7.15
CA LEU A 152 0.78 14.25 7.60
C LEU A 152 2.01 13.51 8.11
N ILE A 153 3.14 13.59 7.38
CA ILE A 153 4.39 12.94 7.78
C ILE A 153 4.97 13.58 9.03
N ARG A 154 4.93 14.91 9.12
CA ARG A 154 5.37 15.67 10.29
C ARG A 154 4.58 15.27 11.53
N GLN A 155 3.25 15.22 11.43
CA GLN A 155 2.38 14.77 12.51
C GLN A 155 2.67 13.31 12.89
N ALA A 156 2.84 12.42 11.91
CA ALA A 156 3.16 11.01 12.16
C ALA A 156 4.52 10.85 12.85
N GLN A 157 5.49 11.70 12.52
CA GLN A 157 6.79 11.73 13.17
C GLN A 157 6.68 12.19 14.63
N GLN A 158 5.88 13.22 14.89
CA GLN A 158 5.64 13.79 16.23
C GLN A 158 4.95 12.80 17.16
N GLU A 159 4.03 11.99 16.65
CA GLU A 159 3.35 10.92 17.40
C GLU A 159 4.14 9.60 17.47
N ASP A 160 5.38 9.58 16.96
CA ASP A 160 6.21 8.38 16.80
C ASP A 160 5.53 7.22 16.05
N ASN A 161 4.66 7.55 15.10
CA ASN A 161 3.85 6.60 14.33
C ASN A 161 4.11 6.75 12.81
N LEU A 162 5.38 6.75 12.41
CA LEU A 162 5.77 6.78 10.98
C LEU A 162 5.29 5.54 10.21
N GLU A 163 5.02 4.42 10.91
CA GLU A 163 4.50 3.20 10.30
C GLU A 163 3.10 3.41 9.69
N PHE A 164 2.27 4.26 10.32
CA PHE A 164 0.96 4.65 9.79
C PHE A 164 1.10 5.29 8.39
N ALA A 165 1.96 6.31 8.28
CA ALA A 165 2.21 7.01 7.03
C ALA A 165 2.83 6.06 5.98
N ALA A 166 3.77 5.21 6.37
CA ALA A 166 4.40 4.23 5.47
C ALA A 166 3.38 3.25 4.85
N LYS A 167 2.45 2.73 5.67
CA LYS A 167 1.38 1.84 5.16
C LYS A 167 0.38 2.59 4.28
N PHE A 168 0.05 3.84 4.62
CA PHE A 168 -0.84 4.68 3.81
C PHE A 168 -0.26 4.91 2.41
N TYR A 169 0.96 5.45 2.29
CA TYR A 169 1.57 5.68 0.99
C TYR A 169 1.92 4.39 0.25
N GLY A 170 2.36 3.35 0.97
CA GLY A 170 2.60 2.04 0.36
C GLY A 170 1.33 1.42 -0.25
N ARG A 171 0.14 1.73 0.29
CA ARG A 171 -1.14 1.35 -0.30
C ARG A 171 -1.45 2.19 -1.54
N LEU A 172 -1.22 3.50 -1.50
CA LEU A 172 -1.42 4.39 -2.64
C LEU A 172 -0.58 3.96 -3.86
N VAL A 173 0.72 3.66 -3.68
CA VAL A 173 1.59 3.18 -4.76
C VAL A 173 1.06 1.88 -5.39
N ARG A 174 0.51 0.97 -4.58
CA ARG A 174 -0.05 -0.29 -5.10
C ARG A 174 -1.34 -0.08 -5.89
N LEU A 175 -2.14 0.93 -5.53
CA LEU A 175 -3.39 1.27 -6.21
C LEU A 175 -3.14 2.11 -7.47
N HIS A 176 -2.10 2.95 -7.46
CA HIS A 176 -1.74 3.89 -8.52
C HIS A 176 -0.24 3.80 -8.84
N PRO A 177 0.21 2.76 -9.56
CA PRO A 177 1.65 2.54 -9.82
C PRO A 177 2.29 3.58 -10.74
N ASN A 178 1.49 4.33 -11.50
CA ASN A 178 1.95 5.38 -12.41
C ASN A 178 1.90 6.78 -11.75
N ASP A 179 1.58 6.86 -10.46
CA ASP A 179 1.62 8.13 -9.74
C ASP A 179 3.03 8.42 -9.23
N ASP A 180 3.45 9.68 -9.38
CA ASP A 180 4.78 10.16 -8.99
C ASP A 180 4.83 10.65 -7.54
N ILE A 181 3.67 11.00 -6.95
CA ILE A 181 3.58 11.63 -5.62
C ILE A 181 3.79 10.60 -4.51
N ALA A 182 3.05 9.49 -4.52
CA ALA A 182 3.15 8.50 -3.44
C ALA A 182 4.56 7.87 -3.30
N PRO A 183 5.27 7.47 -4.38
CA PRO A 183 6.62 6.92 -4.28
C PRO A 183 7.63 7.89 -3.64
N LYS A 184 7.53 9.20 -3.95
CA LYS A 184 8.34 10.27 -3.36
C LYS A 184 8.22 10.25 -1.83
N TYR A 185 6.99 10.16 -1.31
CA TYR A 185 6.76 10.15 0.14
C TYR A 185 7.10 8.83 0.83
N VAL A 186 6.99 7.67 0.15
CA VAL A 186 7.51 6.39 0.68
C VAL A 186 9.01 6.48 0.93
N GLN A 187 9.77 7.03 -0.03
CA GLN A 187 11.22 7.21 0.13
C GLN A 187 11.55 8.20 1.25
N ARG A 188 10.78 9.29 1.36
CA ARG A 188 10.92 10.29 2.43
C ARG A 188 10.76 9.67 3.82
N ILE A 189 9.71 8.87 4.02
CA ILE A 189 9.44 8.20 5.30
C ILE A 189 10.53 7.17 5.62
N ALA A 190 11.01 6.42 4.63
CA ALA A 190 12.13 5.49 4.80
C ALA A 190 13.39 6.23 5.29
N GLY A 191 13.72 7.38 4.70
CA GLY A 191 14.83 8.23 5.16
C GLY A 191 14.68 8.70 6.60
N LEU A 192 13.48 9.17 7.00
CA LEU A 192 13.20 9.59 8.38
C LEU A 192 13.33 8.43 9.39
N SER A 193 12.94 7.22 9.00
CA SER A 193 13.04 6.04 9.87
C SER A 193 14.48 5.64 10.16
N MET A 194 15.40 5.76 9.18
CA MET A 194 16.82 5.46 9.36
C MET A 194 17.50 6.44 10.32
N ILE A 195 17.17 7.73 10.24
CA ILE A 195 17.73 8.76 11.13
C ILE A 195 17.34 8.47 12.59
N LYS A 196 16.08 8.08 12.84
CA LYS A 196 15.62 7.72 14.20
C LYS A 196 16.40 6.54 14.78
N THR A 197 16.69 5.51 13.98
CA THR A 197 17.45 4.34 14.46
C THR A 197 18.89 4.69 14.83
N ASP A 198 19.54 5.58 14.08
CA ASP A 198 20.92 6.00 14.36
C ASP A 198 21.02 6.90 15.60
N MET A 199 20.04 7.81 15.79
CA MET A 199 19.96 8.63 16.99
C MET A 199 19.70 7.78 18.24
N ALA A 200 18.75 6.84 18.17
CA ALA A 200 18.47 5.92 19.28
C ALA A 200 19.66 5.01 19.62
N ALA A 201 20.44 4.60 18.61
CA ALA A 201 21.67 3.83 18.82
C ALA A 201 22.77 4.67 19.51
N THR A 202 22.83 5.98 19.21
CA THR A 202 23.80 6.91 19.80
C THR A 202 23.44 7.25 21.25
N GLU A 203 22.18 7.53 21.55
CA GLU A 203 21.72 7.77 22.93
C GLU A 203 21.96 6.56 23.84
N LYS A 204 21.69 5.34 23.35
CA LYS A 204 21.99 4.11 24.11
C LYS A 204 23.47 3.95 24.43
N ARG A 205 24.38 4.53 23.63
CA ARG A 205 25.83 4.50 23.93
C ARG A 205 26.20 5.48 25.03
N VAL A 206 25.54 6.63 25.13
CA VAL A 206 25.85 7.67 26.13
C VAL A 206 25.27 7.33 27.51
N ASP A 207 24.09 6.70 27.58
CA ASP A 207 23.46 6.32 28.85
C ASP A 207 23.75 4.89 29.32
N SER A 208 24.57 4.15 28.57
CA SER A 208 25.19 2.92 29.06
C SER A 208 26.30 3.18 30.10
N LYS A 209 25.98 3.95 31.16
CA LYS A 209 26.69 3.75 32.43
C LYS A 209 26.57 2.26 32.74
N PRO A 210 27.67 1.51 32.93
CA PRO A 210 27.64 0.05 33.08
C PRO A 210 26.92 -0.35 34.39
N LYS A 211 25.59 -0.34 34.38
CA LYS A 211 24.76 -0.37 35.59
C LYS A 211 24.52 -1.76 36.18
N ARG A 212 25.13 -2.83 35.63
CA ARG A 212 24.95 -4.20 36.18
C ARG A 212 26.17 -5.10 36.28
N ARG A 213 27.37 -4.68 35.84
CA ARG A 213 28.57 -5.55 35.98
C ARG A 213 29.29 -5.42 37.32
N ARG A 214 29.01 -4.36 38.11
CA ARG A 214 29.74 -4.08 39.35
C ARG A 214 29.34 -4.99 40.54
N VAL A 215 28.19 -5.66 40.49
CA VAL A 215 27.72 -6.55 41.58
C VAL A 215 28.41 -7.93 41.56
N ARG A 216 28.96 -8.39 40.42
CA ARG A 216 29.64 -9.71 40.34
C ARG A 216 31.12 -9.71 40.71
N ILE A 217 31.76 -8.54 40.80
CA ILE A 217 33.23 -8.48 41.06
C ILE A 217 33.54 -8.67 42.55
N VAL A 218 32.72 -8.11 43.43
CA VAL A 218 32.91 -8.20 44.89
C VAL A 218 32.94 -9.66 45.40
N PRO A 219 31.98 -10.55 45.08
CA PRO A 219 32.05 -11.93 45.55
C PRO A 219 33.27 -12.69 45.00
N MET A 220 33.72 -12.36 43.78
CA MET A 220 34.91 -12.99 43.20
C MET A 220 36.19 -12.62 43.98
N ILE A 221 36.36 -11.33 44.32
CA ILE A 221 37.51 -10.87 45.12
C ILE A 221 37.47 -11.51 46.52
N LEU A 222 36.28 -11.64 47.12
CA LEU A 222 36.10 -12.28 48.43
C LEU A 222 36.49 -13.77 48.38
N CYS A 223 36.07 -14.51 47.34
CA CYS A 223 36.46 -15.90 47.15
C CYS A 223 37.98 -16.07 46.99
N ILE A 224 38.63 -15.20 46.20
CA ILE A 224 40.09 -15.22 46.01
C ILE A 224 40.80 -14.93 47.34
N GLY A 225 40.35 -13.93 48.10
CA GLY A 225 40.92 -13.60 49.42
C GLY A 225 40.82 -14.77 50.40
N CYS A 226 39.66 -15.42 50.49
CA CYS A 226 39.46 -16.60 51.34
C CYS A 226 40.35 -17.78 50.91
N ALA A 227 40.52 -18.02 49.61
CA ALA A 227 41.40 -19.06 49.10
C ALA A 227 42.87 -18.82 49.48
N LEU A 228 43.35 -17.57 49.37
CA LEU A 228 44.71 -17.20 49.76
C LEU A 228 44.97 -17.42 51.26
N VAL A 229 43.99 -17.11 52.11
CA VAL A 229 44.07 -17.38 53.56
C VAL A 229 44.16 -18.88 53.83
N GLY A 230 43.32 -19.69 53.18
CA GLY A 230 43.33 -21.15 53.33
C GLY A 230 44.67 -21.77 52.92
N ILE A 231 45.22 -21.34 51.78
CA ILE A 231 46.54 -21.81 51.30
C ILE A 231 47.66 -21.41 52.26
N GLY A 232 47.65 -20.16 52.74
CA GLY A 232 48.67 -19.66 53.67
C GLY A 232 48.67 -20.35 55.04
N LEU A 233 47.53 -20.88 55.48
CA LEU A 233 47.42 -21.68 56.70
C LEU A 233 47.91 -23.12 56.49
N GLY A 234 47.72 -23.70 55.31
CA GLY A 234 48.17 -25.07 54.98
C GLY A 234 49.67 -25.20 54.71
N VAL A 235 50.33 -24.13 54.24
CA VAL A 235 51.75 -24.15 53.86
C VAL A 235 52.54 -23.17 54.73
N PRO A 236 53.32 -23.63 55.73
CA PRO A 236 53.98 -22.76 56.70
C PRO A 236 55.05 -21.83 56.11
N GLN A 237 55.55 -22.12 54.91
CA GLN A 237 56.47 -21.25 54.16
C GLN A 237 55.77 -20.01 53.56
N MET A 238 54.44 -20.01 53.48
CA MET A 238 53.63 -18.99 52.82
C MET A 238 52.75 -18.18 53.79
N LYS A 239 53.21 -17.97 55.03
CA LYS A 239 52.47 -17.19 56.05
C LYS A 239 52.11 -15.76 55.59
N ASN A 240 52.91 -15.16 54.71
CA ASN A 240 52.66 -13.83 54.17
C ASN A 240 51.37 -13.77 53.32
N LEU A 241 50.93 -14.89 52.71
CA LEU A 241 49.68 -14.93 51.93
C LEU A 241 48.44 -14.74 52.81
N VAL A 242 48.51 -15.12 54.09
CA VAL A 242 47.41 -14.93 55.04
C VAL A 242 47.10 -13.45 55.22
N GLY A 243 48.14 -12.61 55.38
CA GLY A 243 47.98 -11.16 55.52
C GLY A 243 47.38 -10.51 54.27
N ILE A 244 47.85 -10.91 53.09
CA ILE A 244 47.35 -10.39 51.80
C ILE A 244 45.90 -10.80 51.58
N GLY A 245 45.57 -12.08 51.80
CA GLY A 245 44.21 -12.59 51.66
C GLY A 245 43.22 -11.91 52.62
N ALA A 246 43.62 -11.73 53.89
CA ALA A 246 42.81 -11.03 54.87
C ALA A 246 42.57 -9.56 54.50
N ALA A 247 43.62 -8.83 54.07
CA ALA A 247 43.50 -7.44 53.65
C ALA A 247 42.58 -7.28 52.42
N MET A 248 42.69 -8.17 51.43
CA MET A 248 41.82 -8.17 50.25
C MET A 248 40.35 -8.42 50.61
N SER A 249 40.06 -9.40 51.49
CA SER A 249 38.70 -9.69 51.94
C SER A 249 38.09 -8.51 52.71
N PHE A 250 38.87 -7.86 53.59
CA PHE A 250 38.41 -6.67 54.32
C PHE A 250 38.10 -5.50 53.39
N LEU A 251 38.97 -5.21 52.42
CA LEU A 251 38.75 -4.14 51.45
C LEU A 251 37.51 -4.42 50.58
N ALA A 252 37.31 -5.67 50.15
CA ALA A 252 36.13 -6.06 49.37
C ALA A 252 34.82 -5.86 50.16
N LEU A 253 34.81 -6.23 51.45
CA LEU A 253 33.67 -6.01 52.34
C LEU A 253 33.44 -4.51 52.61
N ALA A 254 34.48 -3.75 52.92
CA ALA A 254 34.38 -2.31 53.14
C ALA A 254 33.83 -1.57 51.91
N PHE A 255 34.29 -1.96 50.71
CA PHE A 255 33.76 -1.45 49.46
C PHE A 255 32.29 -1.84 49.26
N HIS A 256 31.91 -3.08 49.56
CA HIS A 256 30.53 -3.52 49.50
C HIS A 256 29.62 -2.69 50.42
N PHE A 257 30.02 -2.49 51.67
CA PHE A 257 29.24 -1.69 52.63
C PHE A 257 29.15 -0.21 52.24
N SER A 258 30.22 0.37 51.67
CA SER A 258 30.24 1.78 51.28
C SER A 258 29.37 2.07 50.05
N PHE A 259 29.25 1.11 49.14
CA PHE A 259 28.52 1.28 47.87
C PHE A 259 27.18 0.53 47.80
N SER A 260 26.83 -0.25 48.81
CA SER A 260 25.51 -0.87 48.89
C SER A 260 24.48 0.24 49.21
N PRO A 261 23.50 0.50 48.34
CA PRO A 261 22.49 1.51 48.60
C PRO A 261 21.73 1.13 49.88
N LYS A 262 21.65 2.07 50.83
CA LYS A 262 20.75 1.94 51.98
C LYS A 262 19.33 1.86 51.42
N LYS A 263 18.69 0.70 51.57
CA LYS A 263 17.27 0.52 51.28
C LYS A 263 16.43 1.20 52.35
#